data_AF-A0A368TLZ2-F1
#
_entry.id   AF-A0A368TLZ2-F1
#
_cell.length_a   1.000
_cell.length_b   1.000
_cell.length_c   1.000
_cell.angle_alpha   90.00
_cell.angle_beta   90.00
_cell.angle_gamma   90.00
#
_symmetry.space_group_name_H-M   'P 1'
#
loop_
_entity.id
_entity.type
_entity.pdbx_description
1 polymer ?
#
loop_
_entity_poly.entity_id
_entity_poly.type
_entity_poly.pdbx_seq_one_letter_code
_entity_poly.pdbx_strand_id
1 'polypeptide(L)'
;MDKNEKISRKIKSMKKYVDFLRSYKSVTEERLEDDYELRSAIERNFHLAIESALDIGEIIISAEGFEKPEDYRSVILILESRRTS
;
A
#
# COMPACT_ATOMS: atom_id res chain seq x y z
N MET A 1 -3.69 -12.66 -17.35
CA MET A 1 -2.55 -11.94 -16.73
C MET A 1 -2.14 -12.71 -15.50
N ASP A 2 -0.88 -13.14 -15.43
CA ASP A 2 -0.34 -13.99 -14.35
C ASP A 2 -0.34 -13.24 -12.98
N LYS A 3 -0.37 -13.99 -11.87
CA LYS A 3 -0.31 -13.44 -10.50
C LYS A 3 0.92 -12.55 -10.32
N ASN A 4 2.09 -13.00 -10.77
CA ASN A 4 3.34 -12.26 -10.59
C ASN A 4 3.34 -10.97 -11.41
N GLU A 5 2.69 -10.96 -12.57
CA GLU A 5 2.53 -9.76 -13.38
C GLU A 5 1.61 -8.73 -12.69
N LYS A 6 0.49 -9.19 -12.10
CA LYS A 6 -0.40 -8.32 -11.29
C LYS A 6 0.35 -7.71 -10.11
N ILE A 7 1.08 -8.53 -9.35
CA ILE A 7 1.88 -8.08 -8.20
C ILE A 7 2.96 -7.09 -8.66
N SER A 8 3.71 -7.41 -9.71
CA SER A 8 4.79 -6.56 -10.21
C SER A 8 4.31 -5.18 -10.63
N ARG A 9 3.15 -5.09 -11.30
CA ARG A 9 2.54 -3.81 -11.67
C ARG A 9 2.16 -2.99 -10.45
N LYS A 10 1.57 -3.62 -9.42
CA LYS A 10 1.19 -2.94 -8.17
C LYS A 10 2.42 -2.50 -7.36
N ILE A 11 3.48 -3.31 -7.28
CA ILE A 11 4.76 -2.92 -6.66
C ILE A 11 5.33 -1.70 -7.37
N LYS A 12 5.31 -1.68 -8.72
CA LYS A 12 5.80 -0.53 -9.49
C LYS A 12 5.01 0.74 -9.19
N SER A 13 3.68 0.66 -9.07
CA SER A 13 2.84 1.79 -8.69
C SER A 13 3.09 2.24 -7.25
N MET A 14 3.10 1.30 -6.30
CA MET A 14 3.40 1.58 -4.89
C MET A 14 4.74 2.27 -4.72
N LYS A 15 5.77 1.81 -5.45
CA LYS A 15 7.10 2.43 -5.42
C LYS A 15 7.05 3.90 -5.79
N LYS A 16 6.26 4.30 -6.79
CA LYS A 16 6.11 5.72 -7.16
C LYS A 16 5.51 6.53 -6.01
N TYR A 17 4.48 6.02 -5.34
CA TYR A 17 3.84 6.70 -4.21
C TYR A 17 4.79 6.81 -3.01
N VAL A 18 5.51 5.74 -2.70
CA VAL A 18 6.50 5.73 -1.60
C VAL A 18 7.69 6.65 -1.91
N ASP A 19 8.17 6.66 -3.16
CA ASP A 19 9.28 7.53 -3.56
C ASP A 19 8.85 9.02 -3.48
N PHE A 20 7.61 9.35 -3.86
CA PHE A 20 7.02 10.68 -3.64
C PHE A 20 6.96 11.01 -2.13
N LEU A 21 6.42 10.13 -1.29
CA LEU A 21 6.35 10.38 0.15
C LEU A 21 7.75 10.58 0.77
N ARG A 22 8.75 9.83 0.29
CA ARG A 22 10.14 9.98 0.72
C ARG A 22 10.75 11.33 0.34
N SER A 23 10.39 11.90 -0.80
CA SER A 23 10.90 13.23 -1.19
C SER A 23 10.40 14.35 -0.27
N TYR A 24 9.34 14.11 0.50
CA TYR A 24 8.79 15.06 1.47
C TYR A 24 9.09 14.69 2.93
N LYS A 25 10.03 13.78 3.20
CA LYS A 25 10.34 13.34 4.58
C LYS A 25 10.79 14.48 5.51
N SER A 26 11.34 15.57 4.96
CA SER A 26 11.80 16.74 5.70
C SER A 26 10.80 17.90 5.73
N VAL A 27 9.57 17.70 5.27
CA VAL A 27 8.52 18.72 5.35
C VAL A 27 8.18 18.99 6.83
N THR A 28 7.99 20.26 7.18
CA THR A 28 7.57 20.65 8.53
C THR A 28 6.06 20.57 8.66
N GLU A 29 5.58 20.44 9.89
CA GLU A 29 4.16 20.48 10.21
C GLU A 29 3.51 21.80 9.76
N GLU A 30 4.12 22.94 10.10
CA GLU A 30 3.70 24.28 9.67
C GLU A 30 3.49 24.35 8.14
N ARG A 31 4.41 23.78 7.35
CA ARG A 31 4.29 23.78 5.89
C ARG A 31 3.12 22.92 5.40
N LEU A 32 2.77 21.85 6.11
CA LEU A 32 1.60 21.02 5.80
C LEU A 32 0.28 21.68 6.22
N GLU A 33 0.30 22.50 7.27
CA GLU A 33 -0.87 23.27 7.71
C GLU A 33 -1.21 24.39 6.71
N ASP A 34 -0.18 25.09 6.23
CA ASP A 34 -0.33 26.26 5.35
C ASP A 34 -0.51 25.92 3.86
N ASP A 35 -0.12 24.71 3.42
CA ASP A 35 -0.17 24.30 2.02
C ASP A 35 -1.13 23.12 1.81
N TYR A 36 -2.40 23.47 1.53
CA TYR A 36 -3.47 22.48 1.32
C TYR A 36 -3.19 21.53 0.16
N GLU A 37 -2.58 22.02 -0.93
CA GLU A 37 -2.28 21.18 -2.10
C GLU A 37 -1.21 20.15 -1.76
N LEU A 38 -0.14 20.58 -1.08
CA LEU A 38 0.93 19.69 -0.61
C LEU A 38 0.39 18.64 0.37
N ARG A 39 -0.39 19.05 1.37
CA ARG A 39 -1.01 18.13 2.33
C ARG A 39 -1.90 17.10 1.62
N SER A 40 -2.77 17.57 0.73
CA SER A 40 -3.66 16.70 -0.05
C SER A 40 -2.89 15.70 -0.92
N ALA A 41 -1.77 16.14 -1.52
CA ALA A 41 -0.92 15.27 -2.32
C ALA A 41 -0.24 14.19 -1.44
N ILE A 42 0.26 14.55 -0.26
CA ILE A 42 0.87 13.61 0.68
C ILE A 42 -0.16 12.59 1.19
N GLU A 43 -1.32 13.04 1.65
CA GLU A 43 -2.42 12.18 2.12
C GLU A 43 -2.86 11.19 1.02
N ARG A 44 -3.01 11.66 -0.21
CA ARG A 44 -3.38 10.81 -1.34
C ARG A 44 -2.32 9.76 -1.64
N ASN A 45 -1.04 10.11 -1.58
CA ASN A 45 0.04 9.15 -1.82
C ASN A 45 0.13 8.11 -0.69
N PHE A 46 -0.14 8.48 0.56
CA PHE A 46 -0.28 7.52 1.66
C PHE A 46 -1.43 6.54 1.40
N HIS A 47 -2.62 7.05 1.08
CA HIS A 47 -3.78 6.22 0.77
C HIS A 47 -3.47 5.23 -0.37
N LEU A 48 -2.91 5.71 -1.48
CA LEU A 48 -2.58 4.86 -2.63
C LEU A 48 -1.49 3.82 -2.32
N ALA A 49 -0.51 4.15 -1.48
CA ALA A 49 0.52 3.20 -1.06
C ALA A 49 -0.07 2.08 -0.19
N ILE A 50 -0.96 2.42 0.74
CA ILE A 50 -1.66 1.46 1.61
C ILE A 50 -2.57 0.55 0.78
N GLU A 51 -3.42 1.12 -0.07
CA GLU A 51 -4.30 0.35 -0.97
C GLU A 51 -3.50 -0.60 -1.87
N SER A 52 -2.37 -0.14 -2.42
CA SER A 52 -1.50 -1.00 -3.22
C SER A 52 -0.94 -2.19 -2.42
N ALA A 53 -0.70 -2.02 -1.11
CA ALA A 53 -0.19 -3.09 -0.26
C ALA A 53 -1.28 -4.11 0.06
N LEU A 54 -2.49 -3.63 0.37
CA LEU A 54 -3.67 -4.47 0.60
C LEU A 54 -4.01 -5.29 -0.64
N ASP A 55 -4.07 -4.64 -1.80
CA ASP A 55 -4.32 -5.28 -3.09
C ASP A 55 -3.31 -6.40 -3.40
N ILE A 56 -2.02 -6.18 -3.14
CA ILE A 56 -0.99 -7.21 -3.33
C ILE A 56 -1.25 -8.37 -2.39
N GLY A 57 -1.59 -8.07 -1.13
CA GLY A 57 -1.93 -9.08 -0.14
C GLY A 57 -3.13 -9.93 -0.55
N GLU A 58 -4.19 -9.32 -1.06
CA GLU A 58 -5.36 -10.03 -1.57
C GLU A 58 -5.03 -10.93 -2.76
N ILE A 59 -4.17 -10.47 -3.69
CA ILE A 59 -3.71 -11.30 -4.81
C ILE A 59 -2.94 -12.52 -4.29
N ILE A 60 -2.10 -12.35 -3.27
CA ILE A 60 -1.37 -13.46 -2.65
C ILE A 60 -2.34 -14.43 -2.00
N ILE A 61 -3.21 -13.93 -1.11
CA ILE A 61 -4.23 -14.72 -0.40
C ILE A 61 -5.08 -15.55 -1.37
N SER A 62 -5.58 -14.92 -2.44
CA SER A 62 -6.38 -15.61 -3.45
C SER A 62 -5.59 -16.67 -4.21
N ALA A 63 -4.31 -16.42 -4.51
CA ALA A 63 -3.48 -17.35 -5.27
C ALA A 63 -3.02 -18.55 -4.42
N GLU A 64 -2.84 -18.36 -3.11
CA GLU A 64 -2.50 -19.44 -2.18
C GLU A 64 -3.75 -20.23 -1.69
N GLY A 65 -4.96 -19.80 -2.08
CA GLY A 65 -6.20 -20.45 -1.65
C GLY A 65 -6.49 -20.27 -0.15
N PHE A 66 -5.99 -19.21 0.46
CA PHE A 66 -6.27 -18.88 1.86
C PHE A 66 -7.71 -18.38 2.02
N GLU A 67 -8.15 -18.29 3.28
CA GLU A 67 -9.43 -17.70 3.63
C GLU A 67 -9.55 -16.27 3.10
N LYS A 68 -10.75 -15.91 2.62
CA LYS A 68 -11.01 -14.57 2.10
C LYS A 68 -10.96 -13.56 3.25
N PRO A 69 -10.26 -12.42 3.10
CA PRO A 69 -10.24 -11.37 4.11
C PRO A 69 -11.65 -10.79 4.32
N GLU A 70 -12.05 -10.58 5.58
CA GLU A 70 -13.30 -9.90 5.93
C GLU A 70 -13.15 -8.37 5.84
N ASP A 71 -11.97 -7.87 6.21
CA ASP A 71 -11.60 -6.46 6.13
C ASP A 71 -10.13 -6.26 5.74
N TYR A 72 -9.70 -5.00 5.62
CA TYR A 72 -8.33 -4.64 5.26
C TYR A 72 -7.29 -5.11 6.29
N ARG A 73 -7.63 -5.15 7.58
CA ARG A 73 -6.73 -5.65 8.62
C ARG A 73 -6.56 -7.16 8.48
N SER A 74 -7.62 -7.89 8.13
CA SER A 74 -7.58 -9.33 7.88
C SER A 74 -6.56 -9.70 6.81
N VAL A 75 -6.37 -8.88 5.77
CA VAL A 75 -5.34 -9.13 4.73
C VAL A 75 -3.95 -9.30 5.37
N ILE A 76 -3.57 -8.39 6.26
CA ILE A 76 -2.25 -8.40 6.90
C ILE A 76 -2.15 -9.56 7.89
N LEU A 77 -3.19 -9.79 8.70
CA LEU A 77 -3.22 -10.87 9.70
C LEU A 77 -3.15 -12.26 9.06
N ILE A 78 -3.88 -12.49 7.96
CA ILE A 78 -3.85 -13.76 7.23
C ILE A 78 -2.43 -14.03 6.72
N LEU A 79 -1.79 -13.05 6.08
CA LEU A 79 -0.42 -13.23 5.56
C LEU A 79 0.61 -13.47 6.66
N GLU A 80 0.47 -12.80 7.82
CA GLU A 80 1.36 -12.99 8.97
C GLU A 80 1.23 -14.41 9.55
N SER A 81 0.00 -14.90 9.73
CA SER A 81 -0.27 -16.25 10.24
C SER A 81 0.36 -17.36 9.37
N ARG A 82 0.53 -17.12 8.07
CA ARG A 82 1.07 -18.08 7.09
C ARG A 82 2.57 -17.95 6.86
N ARG A 83 3.24 -16.93 7.44
CA ARG A 83 4.69 -16.74 7.32
C ARG A 83 5.51 -17.71 8.19
N THR A 84 4.87 -18.30 9.19
CA THR A 84 5.52 -19.07 10.26
C THR A 84 5.24 -20.58 10.16
N SER A 85 4.59 -21.02 9.09
CA SER A 85 4.30 -22.43 8.77
C SER A 85 5.28 -22.95 7.73
#